data_AF-A0A1Y5PE16-F1
#
_entry.id   AF-A0A1Y5PE16-F1
#
_cell.length_a   1.000
_cell.length_b   1.000
_cell.length_c   1.000
_cell.angle_alpha   90.00
_cell.angle_beta   90.00
_cell.angle_gamma   90.00
#
_symmetry.space_group_name_H-M   'P 1'
#
loop_
_entity.id
_entity.type
_entity.pdbx_description
1 polymer ?
#
loop_
_entity_poly.entity_id
_entity_poly.type
_entity_poly.pdbx_seq_one_letter_code
_entity_poly.pdbx_strand_id
1 'polypeptide(L)'
;MQVDVDEMRSGANRSYNAATFAMEGADQLSRAIVGASIFGEFPAAESFHGALSEAHSNHIARLRKHQNRLGVLGDKGHKTASVFIDMEERNAEALRSVL
;
A
#
# COMPACT_ATOMS: atom_id res chain seq x y z
N MET A 1 -2.46 25.00 16.62
CA MET A 1 -2.36 24.04 15.50
C MET A 1 -3.69 23.32 15.42
N GLN A 2 -4.34 23.30 14.26
CA GLN A 2 -5.59 22.58 14.05
C GLN A 2 -5.30 21.32 13.23
N VAL A 3 -5.80 20.17 13.68
CA VAL A 3 -5.68 18.90 12.95
C VAL A 3 -7.05 18.52 12.44
N ASP A 4 -7.14 18.28 11.14
CA ASP A 4 -8.34 17.75 10.50
C ASP A 4 -8.31 16.22 10.57
N VAL A 5 -9.02 15.67 11.56
CA VAL A 5 -9.08 14.22 11.80
C VAL A 5 -9.85 13.48 10.70
N ASP A 6 -10.78 14.17 10.03
CA ASP A 6 -11.59 13.57 8.96
C ASP A 6 -10.76 13.45 7.68
N GLU A 7 -9.97 14.48 7.33
CA GLU A 7 -9.05 14.36 6.19
C GLU A 7 -7.94 13.34 6.49
N MET A 8 -7.51 13.21 7.75
CA MET A 8 -6.53 12.18 8.10
C MET A 8 -7.10 10.76 7.98
N ARG A 9 -8.36 10.54 8.37
CA ARG A 9 -9.08 9.27 8.13
C ARG A 9 -9.30 9.02 6.64
N SER A 10 -9.65 10.05 5.88
CA SER A 10 -9.77 9.99 4.42
C SER A 10 -8.46 9.56 3.77
N GLY A 11 -7.33 10.17 4.15
CA GLY A 11 -5.99 9.78 3.70
C GLY A 11 -5.59 8.35 4.10
N ALA A 12 -5.95 7.92 5.30
CA ALA A 12 -5.74 6.54 5.75
C ALA A 12 -6.51 5.54 4.87
N ASN A 13 -7.78 5.82 4.59
CA ASN A 13 -8.62 4.99 3.71
C ASN A 13 -8.09 4.95 2.27
N ARG A 14 -7.65 6.09 1.73
CA ARG A 14 -7.00 6.13 0.41
C ARG A 14 -5.74 5.26 0.38
N SER A 15 -4.96 5.26 1.47
CA SER A 15 -3.76 4.42 1.61
C SER A 15 -4.12 2.93 1.63
N TYR A 16 -5.18 2.53 2.36
CA TYR A 16 -5.67 1.15 2.33
C TYR A 16 -6.14 0.72 0.94
N ASN A 17 -6.92 1.55 0.25
CA ASN A 17 -7.37 1.24 -1.10
C ASN A 17 -6.19 1.03 -2.05
N ALA A 18 -5.17 1.89 -1.97
CA ALA A 18 -3.96 1.74 -2.76
C ALA A 18 -3.16 0.47 -2.39
N ALA A 19 -3.16 0.08 -1.10
CA ALA A 19 -2.57 -1.18 -0.67
C ALA A 19 -3.30 -2.40 -1.26
N THR A 20 -4.64 -2.36 -1.28
CA THR A 20 -5.49 -3.40 -1.89
C THR A 20 -5.21 -3.51 -3.38
N PHE A 21 -5.17 -2.39 -4.13
CA PHE A 21 -4.83 -2.44 -5.56
C PHE A 21 -3.43 -2.99 -5.82
N ALA A 22 -2.46 -2.69 -4.96
CA ALA A 22 -1.11 -3.26 -5.08
C ALA A 22 -1.10 -4.78 -4.82
N MET A 23 -1.90 -5.26 -3.85
CA MET A 23 -2.09 -6.69 -3.60
C MET A 23 -2.72 -7.39 -4.80
N GLU A 24 -3.86 -6.87 -5.28
CA GLU A 24 -4.58 -7.42 -6.43
C GLU A 24 -3.71 -7.43 -7.69
N GLY A 25 -2.95 -6.36 -7.93
CA GLY A 25 -1.99 -6.30 -9.03
C GLY A 25 -0.89 -7.36 -8.91
N ALA A 26 -0.37 -7.60 -7.70
CA ALA A 26 0.62 -8.65 -7.47
C ALA A 26 0.01 -10.06 -7.69
N ASP A 27 -1.24 -10.27 -7.28
CA ASP A 27 -1.97 -11.53 -7.45
C ASP A 27 -2.33 -11.80 -8.91
N GLN A 28 -2.69 -10.77 -9.66
CA GLN A 28 -2.96 -10.90 -11.10
C GLN A 28 -1.67 -11.16 -11.88
N LEU A 29 -0.62 -10.40 -11.60
CA LEU A 29 0.66 -10.55 -12.29
C LEU A 29 1.30 -11.91 -12.01
N SER A 30 1.23 -12.42 -10.77
CA SER A 30 1.79 -13.73 -10.42
C SER A 30 1.14 -14.90 -11.16
N ARG A 31 -0.10 -14.75 -11.61
CA ARG A 31 -0.81 -15.76 -12.41
C ARG A 31 -0.41 -15.74 -13.88
N ALA A 32 0.10 -14.62 -14.38
CA ALA A 32 0.54 -14.48 -15.75
C ALA A 32 1.97 -15.04 -15.89
N ILE A 33 2.10 -16.25 -16.41
CA ILE A 33 3.38 -16.90 -16.70
C ILE A 33 3.54 -17.00 -18.21
N VAL A 34 4.70 -16.58 -18.71
CA VAL A 34 5.06 -16.67 -20.13
C VAL A 34 6.15 -17.73 -20.27
N GLY A 35 5.85 -18.82 -20.97
CA GLY A 35 6.83 -19.88 -21.22
C GLY A 35 7.86 -19.48 -22.28
N ALA A 36 9.12 -19.88 -22.10
CA ALA A 36 10.22 -19.55 -23.02
C ALA A 36 9.96 -19.94 -24.49
N SER A 37 9.23 -21.04 -24.71
CA SER A 37 8.97 -21.59 -26.05
C SER A 37 8.20 -20.66 -26.98
N ILE A 38 7.46 -19.67 -26.47
CA ILE A 38 6.73 -18.72 -27.33
C ILE A 38 7.66 -17.81 -28.12
N PHE A 39 8.91 -17.66 -27.66
CA PHE A 39 9.91 -16.80 -28.28
C PHE A 39 10.80 -17.54 -29.29
N GLY A 40 10.73 -18.89 -29.32
CA GLY A 40 11.59 -19.75 -30.14
C GLY A 40 12.83 -20.27 -29.40
N GLU A 41 13.55 -21.20 -30.05
CA GLU A 41 14.70 -21.90 -29.48
C GLU A 41 16.01 -21.36 -30.04
N PHE A 42 16.33 -20.10 -29.70
CA PHE A 42 17.59 -19.48 -30.07
C PHE A 42 18.14 -18.61 -28.92
N PRO A 43 19.46 -18.37 -28.85
CA PRO A 43 20.08 -17.73 -27.67
C PRO A 43 19.47 -16.37 -27.28
N ALA A 44 19.07 -15.55 -28.27
CA ALA A 44 18.44 -14.26 -27.98
C ALA A 44 17.02 -14.40 -27.39
N ALA A 45 16.28 -15.46 -27.73
CA ALA A 45 14.98 -15.75 -27.12
C ALA A 45 15.14 -16.16 -25.64
N GLU A 46 16.14 -16.97 -25.32
CA GLU A 46 16.46 -17.34 -23.94
C GLU A 46 16.85 -16.12 -23.09
N SER A 47 17.72 -15.25 -23.64
CA SER A 47 18.12 -14.02 -22.96
C SER A 47 16.92 -13.09 -22.71
N PHE A 48 16.01 -12.98 -23.69
CA PHE A 48 14.81 -12.16 -23.55
C PHE A 48 13.86 -12.73 -22.49
N HIS A 49 13.61 -14.05 -22.53
CA HIS A 49 12.78 -14.73 -21.53
C HIS A 49 13.35 -14.57 -20.11
N GLY A 50 14.68 -14.64 -19.95
CA GLY A 50 15.35 -14.40 -18.68
C GLY A 50 15.10 -12.99 -18.15
N ALA A 51 15.33 -11.96 -18.99
CA ALA A 51 15.08 -10.57 -18.63
C ALA A 51 13.60 -10.31 -18.31
N LEU A 52 12.68 -10.91 -19.06
CA LEU A 52 11.25 -10.82 -18.81
C LEU A 52 10.87 -11.47 -17.47
N SER A 53 11.41 -12.65 -17.16
CA SER A 53 11.16 -13.36 -15.89
C SER A 53 11.68 -12.59 -14.68
N GLU A 54 12.85 -11.96 -14.82
CA GLU A 54 13.42 -11.09 -13.78
C GLU A 54 12.55 -9.84 -13.57
N ALA A 55 12.19 -9.15 -14.66
CA ALA A 55 11.32 -7.98 -14.59
C ALA A 55 9.96 -8.31 -13.95
N HIS A 56 9.35 -9.44 -14.36
CA HIS A 56 8.09 -9.94 -13.81
C HIS A 56 8.18 -10.17 -12.29
N SER A 57 9.19 -10.92 -11.85
CA SER A 57 9.44 -11.17 -10.42
C SER A 57 9.68 -9.88 -9.65
N ASN A 58 10.47 -8.96 -10.21
CA ASN A 58 10.76 -7.66 -9.61
C ASN A 58 9.50 -6.80 -9.47
N HIS A 59 8.60 -6.81 -10.46
CA HIS A 59 7.33 -6.08 -10.38
C HIS A 59 6.40 -6.63 -9.31
N ILE A 60 6.28 -7.96 -9.19
CA ILE A 60 5.51 -8.60 -8.12
C ILE A 60 6.07 -8.20 -6.75
N ALA A 61 7.38 -8.29 -6.56
CA ALA A 61 8.03 -7.92 -5.30
C ALA A 61 7.80 -6.45 -4.94
N ARG A 62 7.88 -5.54 -5.92
CA ARG A 62 7.60 -4.10 -5.73
C ARG A 62 6.15 -3.86 -5.32
N LEU A 63 5.18 -4.52 -5.96
CA LEU A 63 3.77 -4.40 -5.62
C LEU A 63 3.49 -4.88 -4.19
N ARG A 64 4.07 -6.00 -3.76
CA ARG A 64 3.98 -6.47 -2.35
C ARG A 64 4.58 -5.47 -1.36
N LYS A 65 5.72 -4.88 -1.71
CA LYS A 65 6.33 -3.81 -0.89
C LYS A 65 5.42 -2.58 -0.79
N HIS A 66 4.75 -2.19 -1.88
CA HIS A 66 3.78 -1.10 -1.85
C HIS A 66 2.57 -1.43 -0.99
N GLN A 67 1.97 -2.61 -1.15
CA GLN A 67 0.89 -3.08 -0.30
C GLN A 67 1.25 -2.94 1.18
N ASN A 68 2.40 -3.48 1.60
CA ASN A 68 2.81 -3.42 3.01
C ASN A 68 2.97 -1.96 3.50
N ARG A 69 3.72 -1.13 2.75
CA ARG A 69 4.00 0.25 3.17
C ARG A 69 2.75 1.12 3.24
N LEU A 70 1.84 0.96 2.28
CA LEU A 70 0.59 1.71 2.21
C LEU A 70 -0.40 1.24 3.29
N GLY A 71 -0.45 -0.06 3.58
CA GLY A 71 -1.21 -0.60 4.72
C GLY A 71 -0.73 -0.01 6.05
N VAL A 72 0.58 -0.03 6.31
CA VAL A 72 1.18 0.57 7.52
C VAL A 72 0.91 2.08 7.59
N LEU A 73 0.92 2.79 6.47
CA LEU A 73 0.59 4.21 6.43
C LEU A 73 -0.88 4.45 6.79
N GLY A 74 -1.80 3.62 6.26
CA GLY A 74 -3.21 3.62 6.62
C GLY A 74 -3.42 3.40 8.13
N ASP A 75 -2.77 2.37 8.69
CA ASP A 75 -2.83 2.06 10.13
C ASP A 75 -2.40 3.25 10.99
N LYS A 76 -1.30 3.89 10.61
CA LYS A 76 -0.78 5.07 11.32
C LYS A 76 -1.75 6.24 11.21
N GLY A 77 -2.27 6.53 10.02
CA GLY A 77 -3.24 7.62 9.83
C GLY A 77 -4.50 7.43 10.68
N HIS A 78 -5.04 6.21 10.72
CA HIS A 78 -6.22 5.90 11.53
C HIS A 78 -5.92 5.99 13.03
N LYS A 79 -4.81 5.40 13.49
CA LYS A 79 -4.39 5.44 14.89
C LYS A 79 -4.17 6.87 15.37
N THR A 80 -3.47 7.69 14.58
CA THR A 80 -3.22 9.09 14.94
C THR A 80 -4.52 9.87 15.01
N ALA A 81 -5.53 9.56 14.17
CA ALA A 81 -6.83 10.25 14.19
C ALA A 81 -7.57 9.99 15.49
N SER A 82 -7.60 8.73 15.94
CA SER A 82 -8.18 8.37 17.24
C SER A 82 -7.46 9.08 18.39
N VAL A 83 -6.12 9.11 18.37
CA VAL A 83 -5.35 9.82 19.42
C VAL A 83 -5.68 11.31 19.50
N PHE A 84 -5.88 11.98 18.35
CA PHE A 84 -6.27 13.39 18.35
C PHE A 84 -7.69 13.59 18.90
N ILE A 85 -8.64 12.72 18.56
CA ILE A 85 -10.00 12.76 19.11
C ILE A 85 -9.97 12.58 20.63
N ASP A 86 -9.29 11.54 21.13
CA ASP A 86 -9.17 11.26 22.56
C ASP A 86 -8.49 12.40 23.32
N MET A 87 -7.56 13.11 22.67
CA MET A 87 -6.90 14.28 23.26
C MET A 87 -7.86 15.47 23.33
N GLU A 88 -8.63 15.73 22.28
CA GLU A 88 -9.59 16.84 22.25
C GLU A 88 -10.70 16.66 23.28
N GLU A 89 -11.23 15.45 23.42
CA GLU A 89 -12.25 15.12 24.43
C GLU A 89 -11.73 15.36 25.86
N ARG A 90 -10.54 14.86 26.18
CA ARG A 90 -9.90 15.08 27.49
C ARG A 90 -9.63 16.55 27.78
N ASN A 91 -9.17 17.30 26.77
CA ASN A 91 -8.93 18.74 26.91
C ASN A 91 -10.24 19.51 27.15
N ALA A 92 -11.31 19.15 26.44
CA ALA A 92 -12.63 19.76 26.62
C ALA A 92 -13.20 19.48 28.02
N GLU A 93 -13.04 18.26 28.54
CA GLU A 93 -13.41 17.91 29.92
C GLU A 93 -12.60 18.70 30.95
N ALA A 94 -11.28 18.77 30.79
CA ALA A 94 -10.41 19.55 31.67
C ALA A 94 -10.82 21.03 31.70
N LEU A 95 -11.15 21.61 30.54
CA LEU A 95 -11.61 23.00 30.45
C LEU A 95 -12.96 23.21 31.14
N ARG A 96 -13.92 22.28 30.98
CA ARG A 96 -15.20 22.34 31.69
C ARG A 96 -15.06 22.22 33.20
N SER A 97 -14.00 21.57 33.70
CA SER A 97 -13.78 21.40 35.14
C SER A 97 -13.25 22.65 35.84
N VAL A 98 -12.77 23.64 35.09
CA VAL A 98 -12.21 24.90 35.60
C VAL A 98 -13.05 26.13 35.25
N LEU A 99 -14.16 25.94 34.53
CA LEU A 99 -15.18 26.94 34.22
C LEU A 99 -16.33 26.84 35.22
#